data_AF-A0A1M6WPS0-F1
#
_entry.id   AF-A0A1M6WPS0-F1
#
_cell.length_a   1.000
_cell.length_b   1.000
_cell.length_c   1.000
_cell.angle_alpha   90.00
_cell.angle_beta   90.00
_cell.angle_gamma   90.00
#
_symmetry.space_group_name_H-M   'P 1'
#
loop_
_entity.id
_entity.type
_entity.pdbx_description
1 polymer ?
#
loop_
_entity_poly.entity_id
_entity_poly.type
_entity_poly.pdbx_seq_one_letter_code
_entity_poly.pdbx_strand_id
1 'polypeptide(L)'
;MKFLAQKLSDGKGNRNIAHFCRWLSVSRQGFYKFLNKSERPWKHAGIAKEIQDIIAEDEWNDSYGKQRILEALQLKHPDGGLPSITTIYRIMKQMGIIHKPKKKPNGITKADKNARKSDDLLQRNFLADAPFTKCVTDMTEIPVRLPCCHEAARLYSKHEQRWRPLP
;
A
#
# COMPACT_ATOMS: atom_id res chain seq x y z
N MET A 1 -28.41 6.25 16.45
CA MET A 1 -29.22 6.73 15.29
C MET A 1 -29.33 5.72 14.16
N LYS A 2 -28.27 4.97 13.79
CA LYS A 2 -28.33 3.93 12.73
C LYS A 2 -29.41 2.85 12.94
N PHE A 3 -29.61 2.41 14.19
CA PHE A 3 -30.65 1.44 14.56
C PHE A 3 -32.06 1.90 14.19
N LEU A 4 -32.38 3.18 14.40
CA LEU A 4 -33.69 3.75 14.04
C LEU A 4 -33.88 3.86 12.53
N ALA A 5 -32.83 4.24 11.80
CA ALA A 5 -32.87 4.29 10.33
C ALA A 5 -33.10 2.89 9.74
N GLN A 6 -32.46 1.86 10.28
CA GLN A 6 -32.68 0.47 9.87
C GLN A 6 -34.12 0.00 10.12
N LYS A 7 -34.68 0.30 11.31
CA LYS A 7 -36.09 -0.02 11.60
C LYS A 7 -37.09 0.74 10.72
N LEU A 8 -36.69 1.89 10.17
CA LEU A 8 -37.49 2.65 9.21
C LEU A 8 -37.44 2.04 7.81
N SER A 9 -36.27 1.59 7.34
CA SER A 9 -36.11 0.92 6.03
C SER A 9 -36.86 -0.41 5.94
N ASP A 10 -37.04 -1.11 7.07
CA ASP A 10 -37.76 -2.39 7.14
C ASP A 10 -39.30 -2.25 6.95
N GLY A 11 -39.81 -1.06 6.58
CA GLY A 11 -41.23 -0.81 6.27
C GLY A 11 -42.19 -0.81 7.48
N LYS A 12 -41.75 -1.36 8.63
CA LYS A 12 -42.53 -1.43 9.88
C LYS A 12 -42.38 -0.19 10.79
N GLY A 13 -41.41 0.68 10.53
CA GLY A 13 -41.01 1.75 11.45
C GLY A 13 -41.81 3.05 11.41
N ASN A 14 -42.53 3.34 10.32
CA ASN A 14 -43.06 4.70 10.08
C ASN A 14 -44.13 5.12 11.12
N ARG A 15 -44.89 4.15 11.66
CA ARG A 15 -45.95 4.40 12.64
C ARG A 15 -45.45 4.63 14.07
N ASN A 16 -44.15 4.44 14.36
CA ASN A 16 -43.65 4.38 15.74
C ASN A 16 -42.37 5.21 16.02
N ILE A 17 -41.90 6.03 15.07
CA ILE A 17 -40.68 6.86 15.21
C ILE A 17 -40.74 7.72 16.48
N ALA A 18 -41.91 8.27 16.81
CA ALA A 18 -42.11 9.10 17.99
C ALA A 18 -41.88 8.37 19.32
N HIS A 19 -42.18 7.07 19.39
CA HIS A 19 -41.95 6.26 20.59
C HIS A 19 -40.47 5.90 20.72
N PHE A 20 -39.83 5.52 19.63
CA PHE A 20 -38.41 5.24 19.62
C PHE A 20 -37.55 6.47 19.95
N CYS A 21 -37.89 7.64 19.40
CA CYS A 21 -37.24 8.91 19.74
C CYS A 21 -37.38 9.22 21.25
N ARG A 22 -38.55 8.95 21.85
CA ARG A 22 -38.78 9.09 23.29
C ARG A 22 -37.93 8.12 24.11
N TRP A 23 -37.89 6.84 23.75
CA TRP A 23 -37.08 5.84 24.46
C TRP A 23 -35.57 6.10 24.40
N LEU A 24 -35.08 6.60 23.26
CA LEU A 24 -33.66 6.91 23.08
C LEU A 24 -33.31 8.35 23.50
N SER A 25 -34.26 9.12 24.03
CA SER A 25 -34.09 10.53 24.42
C SER A 25 -33.50 11.40 23.30
N VAL A 26 -33.91 11.17 22.05
CA VAL A 26 -33.50 11.97 20.88
C VAL A 26 -34.70 12.76 20.37
N SER A 27 -34.52 14.04 20.04
CA SER A 27 -35.60 14.83 19.43
C SER A 27 -35.94 14.31 18.03
N ARG A 28 -37.23 14.38 17.65
CA ARG A 28 -37.68 14.02 16.29
C ARG A 28 -36.95 14.83 15.22
N GLN A 29 -36.77 16.13 15.46
CA GLN A 29 -36.04 17.03 14.56
C GLN A 29 -34.56 16.59 14.40
N GLY A 30 -33.90 16.20 15.48
CA GLY A 30 -32.54 15.66 15.44
C GLY A 30 -32.46 14.37 14.63
N PHE A 31 -33.45 13.49 14.75
CA PHE A 31 -33.55 12.27 13.98
C PHE A 31 -33.71 12.53 12.48
N TYR A 32 -34.65 13.40 12.06
CA TYR A 32 -34.80 13.75 10.64
C TYR A 32 -33.57 14.49 10.10
N LYS A 33 -32.90 15.34 10.89
CA LYS A 33 -31.63 15.96 10.51
C LYS A 33 -30.53 14.92 10.27
N PHE A 34 -30.51 13.85 11.06
CA PHE A 34 -29.61 12.71 10.85
C PHE A 34 -29.95 11.92 9.59
N LEU A 35 -31.23 11.67 9.31
CA LEU A 35 -31.68 10.99 8.08
C LEU A 35 -31.27 11.80 6.84
N ASN A 36 -31.62 13.08 6.81
CA ASN A 36 -31.27 13.98 5.70
C ASN A 36 -29.76 14.07 5.48
N LYS A 37 -28.94 13.92 6.53
CA LYS A 37 -27.48 13.87 6.40
C LYS A 37 -26.99 12.52 5.87
N SER A 38 -27.66 11.44 6.24
CA SER A 38 -27.29 10.06 5.85
C SER A 38 -27.69 9.72 4.42
N GLU A 39 -28.79 10.30 3.93
CA GLU A 39 -29.25 10.14 2.54
C GLU A 39 -28.45 10.95 1.54
N ARG A 40 -27.68 11.94 2.00
CA ARG A 40 -26.82 12.73 1.11
C ARG A 40 -25.78 11.83 0.47
N PRO A 41 -25.62 11.89 -0.87
CA PRO A 41 -24.58 11.15 -1.56
C PRO A 41 -23.23 11.55 -0.97
N TRP A 42 -22.36 10.57 -0.80
CA TRP A 42 -21.02 10.81 -0.31
C TRP A 42 -20.31 11.79 -1.25
N LYS A 43 -19.71 12.86 -0.70
CA LYS A 43 -19.02 13.92 -1.47
C LYS A 43 -18.05 13.37 -2.52
N HIS A 44 -17.43 12.21 -2.24
CA HIS A 44 -16.42 11.58 -3.08
C HIS A 44 -16.96 10.38 -3.88
N ALA A 45 -18.28 10.21 -3.98
CA ALA A 45 -18.88 9.09 -4.70
C ALA A 45 -18.44 9.04 -6.19
N GLY A 46 -18.30 10.20 -6.85
CA GLY A 46 -17.82 10.27 -8.23
C GLY A 46 -16.39 9.73 -8.36
N ILE A 47 -15.45 10.30 -7.62
CA ILE A 47 -14.05 9.85 -7.59
C ILE A 47 -13.93 8.38 -7.16
N ALA A 48 -14.75 7.92 -6.21
CA ALA A 48 -14.76 6.53 -5.79
C ALA A 48 -15.14 5.59 -6.95
N LYS A 49 -16.11 5.98 -7.78
CA LYS A 49 -16.50 5.22 -8.96
C LYS A 49 -15.37 5.18 -10.00
N GLU A 50 -14.73 6.32 -10.26
CA GLU A 50 -13.58 6.37 -11.17
C GLU A 50 -12.41 5.51 -10.69
N ILE A 51 -12.14 5.48 -9.38
CA ILE A 51 -11.12 4.59 -8.79
C ILE A 51 -11.49 3.12 -9.01
N GLN A 52 -12.78 2.77 -8.88
CA GLN A 52 -13.26 1.41 -9.20
C GLN A 52 -13.05 1.08 -10.67
N ASP A 53 -13.38 2.01 -11.57
CA ASP A 53 -13.22 1.82 -13.01
C ASP A 53 -11.74 1.62 -13.38
N ILE A 54 -10.82 2.38 -12.78
CA ILE A 54 -9.36 2.22 -12.96
C ILE A 54 -8.88 0.84 -12.48
N ILE A 55 -9.38 0.37 -11.35
CA ILE A 55 -8.99 -0.94 -10.81
C ILE A 55 -9.57 -2.07 -11.67
N ALA A 56 -10.79 -1.90 -12.19
CA ALA A 56 -11.43 -2.89 -13.04
C ALA A 56 -10.86 -2.92 -14.48
N GLU A 57 -10.08 -1.91 -14.87
CA GLU A 57 -9.47 -1.81 -16.19
C GLU A 57 -8.46 -2.94 -16.47
N ASP A 58 -7.74 -3.40 -15.44
CA ASP A 58 -6.76 -4.49 -15.54
C ASP A 58 -6.76 -5.32 -14.25
N GLU A 59 -6.64 -6.64 -14.37
CA GLU A 59 -6.53 -7.57 -13.24
C GLU A 59 -5.34 -7.24 -12.32
N TRP A 60 -4.24 -6.70 -12.87
CA TRP A 60 -3.04 -6.34 -12.10
C TRP A 60 -3.14 -4.99 -11.35
N ASN A 61 -4.20 -4.20 -11.60
CA ASN A 61 -4.43 -2.93 -10.93
C ASN A 61 -4.98 -3.10 -9.51
N ASP A 62 -5.35 -4.31 -9.10
CA ASP A 62 -5.78 -4.66 -7.74
C ASP A 62 -4.75 -4.25 -6.66
N SER A 63 -3.48 -4.21 -7.06
CA SER A 63 -2.33 -3.94 -6.21
C SER A 63 -2.00 -2.44 -6.13
N TYR A 64 -2.77 -1.58 -6.80
CA TYR A 64 -2.47 -0.15 -6.85
C TYR A 64 -2.68 0.53 -5.51
N GLY A 65 -1.60 1.14 -5.03
CA GLY A 65 -1.64 2.05 -3.89
C GLY A 65 -2.17 3.43 -4.28
N LYS A 66 -2.39 4.26 -3.27
CA LYS A 66 -2.85 5.66 -3.40
C LYS A 66 -2.04 6.53 -4.38
N GLN A 67 -0.74 6.25 -4.56
CA GLN A 67 0.13 6.99 -5.50
C GLN A 67 -0.21 6.64 -6.94
N ARG A 68 -0.20 5.35 -7.30
CA ARG A 68 -0.56 4.89 -8.64
C ARG A 68 -2.00 5.24 -9.02
N ILE A 69 -2.94 5.19 -8.07
CA ILE A 69 -4.29 5.67 -8.28
C ILE A 69 -4.32 7.18 -8.57
N LEU A 70 -3.54 8.00 -7.84
CA LEU A 70 -3.47 9.43 -8.12
C LEU A 70 -2.91 9.69 -9.53
N GLU A 71 -1.83 9.01 -9.92
CA GLU A 71 -1.23 9.13 -11.25
C GLU A 71 -2.24 8.75 -12.34
N ALA A 72 -2.95 7.63 -12.18
CA ALA A 72 -4.00 7.23 -13.11
C ALA A 72 -5.14 8.26 -13.20
N LEU A 73 -5.54 8.85 -12.08
CA LEU A 73 -6.53 9.93 -12.07
C LEU A 73 -6.01 11.21 -12.75
N GLN A 74 -4.73 11.55 -12.58
CA GLN A 74 -4.09 12.69 -13.24
C GLN A 74 -4.05 12.52 -14.76
N LEU A 75 -3.83 11.30 -15.24
CA LEU A 75 -3.88 11.00 -16.67
C LEU A 75 -5.29 11.16 -17.25
N LYS A 76 -6.34 10.84 -16.48
CA LYS A 76 -7.74 11.01 -16.91
C LYS A 76 -8.24 12.46 -16.78
N HIS A 77 -7.67 13.24 -15.86
CA HIS A 77 -8.07 14.63 -15.57
C HIS A 77 -6.87 15.60 -15.68
N PRO A 78 -6.42 15.94 -16.90
CA PRO A 78 -5.30 16.87 -17.09
C PRO A 78 -5.63 18.30 -16.63
N ASP A 79 -6.91 18.68 -16.60
CA ASP A 79 -7.37 20.03 -16.24
C ASP A 79 -7.31 20.32 -14.73
N GLY A 80 -6.90 19.33 -13.92
CA GLY A 80 -6.81 19.44 -12.47
C GLY A 80 -8.13 19.18 -11.74
N GLY A 81 -8.21 19.57 -10.46
CA GLY A 81 -9.40 19.33 -9.62
C GLY A 81 -9.39 18.03 -8.83
N LEU A 82 -8.27 17.31 -8.82
CA LEU A 82 -8.12 16.07 -8.08
C LEU A 82 -7.99 16.31 -6.56
N PRO A 83 -8.54 15.39 -5.74
CA PRO A 83 -8.36 15.43 -4.30
C PRO A 83 -6.91 15.13 -3.90
N SER A 84 -6.51 15.58 -2.72
CA SER A 84 -5.17 15.26 -2.19
C SER A 84 -4.95 13.75 -2.00
N ILE A 85 -3.68 13.32 -2.05
CA ILE A 85 -3.28 11.91 -1.82
C ILE A 85 -3.90 11.32 -0.54
N THR A 86 -3.96 12.11 0.52
CA THR A 86 -4.57 11.70 1.81
C THR A 86 -6.07 11.46 1.69
N THR A 87 -6.75 12.25 0.85
CA THR A 87 -8.18 12.10 0.58
C THR A 87 -8.44 10.85 -0.25
N ILE A 88 -7.61 10.60 -1.28
CA ILE A 88 -7.65 9.35 -2.06
C ILE A 88 -7.47 8.14 -1.14
N TYR A 89 -6.49 8.18 -0.25
CA TYR A 89 -6.31 7.13 0.76
C TYR A 89 -7.56 6.91 1.63
N ARG A 90 -8.23 7.98 2.09
CA ARG A 90 -9.47 7.86 2.87
C ARG A 90 -10.59 7.24 2.04
N ILE A 91 -10.70 7.62 0.76
CA ILE A 91 -11.69 7.08 -0.17
C ILE A 91 -11.46 5.58 -0.37
N MET A 92 -10.24 5.18 -0.75
CA MET A 92 -9.86 3.78 -0.92
C MET A 92 -10.07 2.96 0.36
N LYS A 93 -9.75 3.54 1.52
CA LYS A 93 -9.96 2.89 2.83
C LYS A 93 -11.44 2.62 3.09
N GLN A 94 -12.30 3.58 2.77
CA GLN A 94 -13.74 3.46 2.96
C GLN A 94 -14.36 2.44 2.00
N MET A 95 -13.80 2.31 0.80
CA MET A 95 -14.19 1.30 -0.20
C MET A 95 -13.64 -0.10 0.09
N GLY A 96 -12.69 -0.24 1.02
CA GLY A 96 -12.09 -1.53 1.38
C GLY A 96 -11.00 -2.02 0.42
N ILE A 97 -10.52 -1.17 -0.50
CA ILE A 97 -9.51 -1.51 -1.52
C ILE A 97 -8.09 -1.59 -0.94
N ILE A 98 -7.86 -1.00 0.24
CA ILE A 98 -6.52 -0.99 0.82
C ILE A 98 -6.15 -2.37 1.34
N HIS A 99 -5.36 -3.09 0.55
CA HIS A 99 -4.65 -4.27 0.99
C HIS A 99 -3.61 -3.87 2.04
N LYS A 100 -3.88 -4.21 3.30
CA LYS A 100 -2.83 -4.17 4.33
C LYS A 100 -1.99 -5.45 4.18
N PRO A 101 -0.72 -5.37 3.76
CA PRO A 101 0.12 -6.54 3.76
C PRO A 101 0.23 -7.06 5.19
N LYS A 102 -0.16 -8.32 5.42
CA LYS A 102 0.07 -9.00 6.70
C LYS A 102 1.58 -9.23 6.84
N LYS A 103 2.31 -8.26 7.39
CA LYS A 103 3.73 -8.40 7.69
C LYS A 103 3.91 -9.52 8.73
N LYS A 104 4.64 -10.58 8.39
CA LYS A 104 5.11 -11.56 9.36
C LYS A 104 6.45 -11.06 9.91
N PRO A 105 6.58 -10.82 11.23
CA PRO A 105 7.80 -10.24 11.82
C PRO A 105 9.03 -11.13 11.66
N ASN A 106 8.85 -12.44 11.46
CA ASN A 106 9.95 -13.41 11.51
C ASN A 106 10.59 -13.74 10.14
N GLY A 107 10.44 -12.87 9.14
CA GLY A 107 10.95 -13.09 7.78
C GLY A 107 10.28 -14.28 7.08
N ILE A 108 10.27 -14.25 5.75
CA ILE A 108 9.82 -15.41 4.93
C ILE A 108 11.01 -16.35 4.72
N THR A 109 12.17 -15.77 4.44
CA THR A 109 13.43 -16.48 4.23
C THR A 109 14.09 -16.77 5.57
N LYS A 110 14.01 -18.02 6.02
CA LYS A 110 14.93 -18.56 7.03
C LYS A 110 16.08 -19.21 6.28
N ALA A 111 17.32 -18.87 6.63
CA ALA A 111 18.47 -19.57 6.07
C ALA A 111 18.34 -21.06 6.41
N ASP A 112 18.21 -21.89 5.38
CA ASP A 112 18.20 -23.34 5.56
C ASP A 112 19.59 -23.76 6.01
N LYS A 113 19.69 -24.24 7.25
CA LYS A 113 20.95 -24.68 7.85
C LYS A 113 21.53 -25.91 7.14
N ASN A 114 20.68 -26.67 6.45
CA ASN A 114 21.05 -27.85 5.69
C ASN A 114 21.32 -27.55 4.21
N ALA A 115 21.04 -26.33 3.75
CA ALA A 115 21.40 -25.94 2.39
C ALA A 115 22.91 -26.03 2.24
N ARG A 116 23.34 -26.79 1.24
CA ARG A 116 24.75 -26.94 0.91
C ARG A 116 25.32 -25.56 0.58
N LYS A 117 26.25 -25.10 1.42
CA LYS A 117 27.07 -23.92 1.10
C LYS A 117 27.87 -24.23 -0.15
N SER A 118 28.06 -23.25 -1.02
CA SER A 118 29.00 -23.40 -2.14
C SER A 118 30.36 -23.80 -1.61
N ASP A 119 31.05 -24.70 -2.31
CA ASP A 119 32.36 -25.16 -1.90
C ASP A 119 33.33 -23.97 -1.82
N ASP A 120 34.07 -23.84 -0.72
CA ASP A 120 35.09 -22.79 -0.55
C ASP A 120 36.32 -23.15 -1.39
N LEU A 121 36.26 -22.83 -2.69
CA LEU A 121 37.30 -23.14 -3.66
C LEU A 121 38.64 -22.47 -3.35
N LEU A 122 38.62 -21.38 -2.58
CA LEU A 122 39.83 -20.63 -2.25
C LEU A 122 40.46 -21.08 -0.94
N GLN A 123 39.69 -21.65 -0.01
CA GLN A 123 40.15 -22.03 1.33
C GLN A 123 40.92 -20.89 2.02
N ARG A 124 40.49 -19.64 1.78
CA ARG A 124 41.18 -18.41 2.21
C ARG A 124 42.63 -18.25 1.71
N ASN A 125 43.06 -18.97 0.69
CA ASN A 125 44.34 -18.77 0.03
C ASN A 125 44.22 -17.76 -1.13
N PHE A 126 44.60 -16.52 -0.85
CA PHE A 126 44.57 -15.40 -1.82
C PHE A 126 45.86 -15.26 -2.65
N LEU A 127 46.89 -16.08 -2.40
CA LEU A 127 48.14 -16.03 -3.15
C LEU A 127 47.97 -16.71 -4.51
N ALA A 128 48.54 -16.11 -5.56
CA ALA A 128 48.54 -16.63 -6.93
C ALA A 128 49.89 -16.35 -7.60
N ASP A 129 50.39 -17.34 -8.35
CA ASP A 129 51.68 -17.25 -9.05
C ASP A 129 51.61 -16.36 -10.31
N ALA A 130 50.41 -16.14 -10.84
CA ALA A 130 50.16 -15.30 -12.01
C ALA A 130 48.93 -14.40 -11.78
N PRO A 131 48.86 -13.23 -12.43
CA PRO A 131 47.67 -12.38 -12.38
C PRO A 131 46.47 -13.09 -13.02
N PHE A 132 45.26 -12.78 -12.52
CA PHE A 132 43.98 -13.34 -13.00
C PHE A 132 43.78 -14.86 -12.82
N THR A 133 44.61 -15.53 -12.03
CA THR A 133 44.41 -16.95 -11.67
C THR A 133 43.38 -17.12 -10.54
N LYS A 134 43.24 -16.12 -9.67
CA LYS A 134 42.23 -16.06 -8.60
C LYS A 134 41.57 -14.69 -8.62
N CYS A 135 40.27 -14.64 -8.90
CA CYS A 135 39.48 -13.41 -8.86
C CYS A 135 38.37 -13.55 -7.83
N VAL A 136 38.32 -12.63 -6.88
CA VAL A 136 37.26 -12.54 -5.87
C VAL A 136 36.52 -11.23 -6.10
N THR A 137 35.20 -11.28 -6.12
CA THR A 137 34.36 -10.10 -6.22
C THR A 137 33.55 -9.98 -4.94
N ASP A 138 33.73 -8.90 -4.20
CA ASP A 138 32.84 -8.53 -3.12
C ASP A 138 31.70 -7.65 -3.66
N MET A 139 30.47 -7.96 -3.24
CA MET A 139 29.33 -7.07 -3.44
C MET A 139 29.21 -6.21 -2.19
N THR A 140 29.66 -4.97 -2.27
CA THR A 140 29.51 -4.00 -1.19
C THR A 140 28.21 -3.21 -1.38
N GLU A 141 27.33 -3.26 -0.39
CA GLU A 141 26.12 -2.41 -0.36
C GLU A 141 26.52 -0.98 0.02
N ILE A 142 26.30 -0.05 -0.89
CA ILE A 142 26.54 1.38 -0.64
C ILE A 142 25.24 2.00 -0.15
N PRO A 143 25.13 2.41 1.12
CA PRO A 143 23.92 3.04 1.63
C PRO A 143 23.76 4.44 1.02
N VAL A 144 22.85 4.56 0.06
CA VAL A 144 22.46 5.87 -0.49
C VAL A 144 21.38 6.51 0.36
N ARG A 145 21.67 7.69 0.90
CA ARG A 145 20.72 8.50 1.66
C ARG A 145 19.91 9.36 0.69
N LEU A 146 18.87 8.78 0.07
CA LEU A 146 17.93 9.59 -0.71
C LEU A 146 16.92 10.26 0.23
N PRO A 147 16.68 11.58 0.09
CA PRO A 147 15.63 12.24 0.85
C PRO A 147 14.30 11.75 0.30
N CYS A 148 13.61 10.95 1.11
CA CYS A 148 12.15 10.76 1.02
C CYS A 148 11.65 10.20 -0.33
N CYS A 149 11.71 8.88 -0.60
CA CYS A 149 10.62 8.13 -1.28
C CYS A 149 10.96 6.65 -1.54
N HIS A 150 9.93 5.91 -1.93
CA HIS A 150 9.73 4.46 -1.90
C HIS A 150 10.56 3.64 -2.91
N GLU A 151 11.63 4.18 -3.48
CA GLU A 151 12.51 3.48 -4.40
C GLU A 151 13.93 3.49 -3.87
N ALA A 152 14.22 2.50 -3.02
CA ALA A 152 15.60 2.16 -2.72
C ALA A 152 16.22 1.55 -3.98
N ALA A 153 16.84 2.39 -4.81
CA ALA A 153 17.71 1.90 -5.86
C ALA A 153 18.93 1.23 -5.22
N ARG A 154 19.04 -0.09 -5.33
CA ARG A 154 20.26 -0.83 -4.99
C ARG A 154 21.28 -0.58 -6.09
N LEU A 155 22.23 0.33 -5.84
CA LEU A 155 23.40 0.47 -6.70
C LEU A 155 24.42 -0.59 -6.29
N TYR A 156 24.69 -1.53 -7.19
CA TYR A 156 25.76 -2.50 -7.05
C TYR A 156 26.99 -1.95 -7.77
N SER A 157 28.03 -1.61 -7.01
CA SER A 157 29.35 -1.33 -7.58
C SER A 157 30.18 -2.61 -7.50
N LYS A 158 30.70 -3.07 -8.64
CA LYS A 158 31.63 -4.21 -8.70
C LYS A 158 33.05 -3.64 -8.60
N HIS A 159 33.63 -3.67 -7.40
CA HIS A 159 35.05 -3.38 -7.24
C HIS A 159 35.85 -4.65 -7.54
N GLU A 160 36.78 -4.56 -8.50
CA GLU A 160 37.71 -5.64 -8.80
C GLU A 160 39.07 -5.31 -8.16
N GLN A 161 39.41 -6.02 -7.08
CA GLN A 161 40.69 -5.88 -6.40
C GLN A 161 41.75 -6.62 -7.22
N ARG A 162 42.58 -5.86 -7.96
CA ARG A 162 43.69 -6.41 -8.75
C ARG A 162 44.93 -6.56 -7.88
N TRP A 163 45.26 -7.80 -7.51
CA TRP A 163 46.46 -8.11 -6.72
C TRP A 163 47.73 -8.02 -7.60
N ARG A 164 48.77 -7.33 -7.12
CA ARG A 164 50.09 -7.30 -7.77
C ARG A 164 50.82 -8.63 -7.49
N PRO A 165 51.57 -9.19 -8.47
CA PRO A 165 52.41 -10.36 -8.23
C PRO A 165 53.49 -10.03 -7.19
N LEU A 166 53.90 -11.04 -6.42
CA LEU A 166 55.07 -10.96 -5.54
C LEU A 166 56.35 -10.73 -6.38
N PRO A 167 57.36 -10.01 -5.85
CA PRO A 167 58.64 -9.83 -6.53
C PRO A 167 59.39 -11.16 -6.72
#